data_AF-A0AA84ZWS6-F1
#
_entry.id   AF-A0AA84ZWS6-F1
#
_cell.length_a   1.000
_cell.length_b   1.000
_cell.length_c   1.000
_cell.angle_alpha   90.00
_cell.angle_beta   90.00
_cell.angle_gamma   90.00
#
_symmetry.space_group_name_H-M   'P 1'
#
loop_
_entity.id
_entity.type
_entity.pdbx_description
1 polymer ?
#
loop_
_entity_poly.entity_id
_entity_poly.type
_entity_poly.pdbx_seq_one_letter_code
_entity_poly.pdbx_strand_id
1 'polypeptide(L)'
;MIFLHLDAADMVGHSFKPDSHEYTQVLHNLDNIVFQVYHKLTEKSRGTDSRIAYILTSDHGMTEWGSHGAGSFHETVTPLLIWGSGIVDPVEIETNVNNLSEDKIDMYGLPLHNYGRLRREIQQADLCPLMASLLGIPIPVNSIGQVPVEFLKIPEYDKAKLTRANWLQIYGQLKIKYAEKKKSHFSILFREFPSLKMSDINNMENACESLISSGKYHEAIQKYKHLTSLALNGLNYYHKYDRLYLGFCVSSTFCLWSLVILCRLFNRSDHVECKNYQSYLNSFYWTLINCIVIGFGLLVLTFANSWSLGPTVYQLVPLILVLSLNYSRTRRKQLLTMINYLWNGLFSTDYGVSSFYTVCSITFASICLLEMLIWGFFHRYLLSLACLLFALWPYIDGSFRPHKKSILSLWHISCCGLAIFPLLPAIGSNMYPTIVFLTGLILAPMSIISFRFVSSSRNYLFIWLGYLFGFVICLSSFAVYAMSFSVIRTGILKIIIHIFSWSVIILLPVSVVLLVPTRLGPRMIGWTIVYLVPLLLMSTYYEVSFFAVFAVVTYLWFYIETKTLILKDNIRVWDLETSTDDSIHSAIQNQYPCSESPLNLKRFRQSLFFIFLLIIGFFGTGNIASINS
;
A
#
# COMPACT_ATOMS: atom_id res chain seq x y z
N MET A 1 20.76 25.28 -23.14
CA MET A 1 19.45 25.01 -22.50
C MET A 1 19.49 25.56 -21.09
N ILE A 2 18.49 26.32 -20.68
CA ILE A 2 18.38 26.86 -19.32
C ILE A 2 17.19 26.16 -18.67
N PHE A 3 17.39 25.60 -17.47
CA PHE A 3 16.33 25.07 -16.63
C PHE A 3 16.19 25.97 -15.41
N LEU A 4 14.97 26.42 -15.15
CA LEU A 4 14.63 27.19 -13.96
C LEU A 4 13.56 26.40 -13.18
N HIS A 5 13.90 25.99 -11.97
CA HIS A 5 12.98 25.31 -11.06
C HIS A 5 12.55 26.28 -9.96
N LEU A 6 11.25 26.36 -9.71
CA LEU A 6 10.63 27.26 -8.73
C LEU A 6 9.82 26.40 -7.74
N ASP A 7 10.35 26.22 -6.53
CA ASP A 7 9.84 25.30 -5.50
C ASP A 7 8.80 25.93 -4.55
N ALA A 8 8.72 27.26 -4.50
CA ALA A 8 7.90 27.98 -3.54
C ALA A 8 6.41 27.59 -3.57
N ALA A 9 5.86 27.31 -4.76
CA ALA A 9 4.46 26.90 -4.91
C ALA A 9 4.19 25.55 -4.23
N ASP A 10 5.10 24.57 -4.34
CA ASP A 10 4.95 23.28 -3.68
C ASP A 10 4.99 23.44 -2.15
N MET A 11 6.01 24.14 -1.63
CA MET A 11 6.18 24.35 -0.19
C MET A 11 4.99 25.06 0.45
N VAL A 12 4.46 26.09 -0.22
CA VAL A 12 3.29 26.84 0.26
C VAL A 12 2.02 26.03 0.08
N GLY A 13 1.89 25.24 -0.99
CA GLY A 13 0.78 24.30 -1.18
C GLY A 13 0.67 23.27 -0.05
N HIS A 14 1.79 22.67 0.36
CA HIS A 14 1.84 21.76 1.52
C HIS A 14 1.45 22.45 2.84
N SER A 15 1.99 23.66 3.05
CA SER A 15 1.91 24.39 4.32
C SER A 15 0.55 25.07 4.54
N PHE A 16 0.00 25.70 3.50
CA PHE A 16 -1.16 26.59 3.58
C PHE A 16 -2.36 26.13 2.75
N LYS A 17 -2.18 25.13 1.89
CA LYS A 17 -3.19 24.56 0.96
C LYS A 17 -3.42 25.42 -0.30
N PRO A 18 -3.83 24.82 -1.44
CA PRO A 18 -3.91 25.52 -2.72
C PRO A 18 -4.93 26.66 -2.80
N ASP A 19 -5.97 26.62 -1.96
CA ASP A 19 -7.03 27.63 -1.88
C ASP A 19 -6.68 28.83 -0.97
N SER A 20 -5.51 28.82 -0.36
CA SER A 20 -5.08 29.87 0.57
C SER A 20 -4.70 31.18 -0.12
N HIS A 21 -4.79 32.26 0.66
CA HIS A 21 -4.29 33.58 0.26
C HIS A 21 -2.78 33.55 0.01
N GLU A 22 -2.03 32.82 0.84
CA GLU A 22 -0.59 32.62 0.71
C GLU A 22 -0.24 31.96 -0.63
N TYR A 23 -0.96 30.91 -1.02
CA TYR A 23 -0.76 30.25 -2.31
C TYR A 23 -1.03 31.21 -3.48
N THR A 24 -2.12 31.96 -3.40
CA THR A 24 -2.46 33.00 -4.39
C THR A 24 -1.35 34.04 -4.53
N GLN A 25 -0.77 34.50 -3.41
CA GLN A 25 0.33 35.45 -3.42
C GLN A 25 1.61 34.87 -4.06
N VAL A 26 1.89 33.58 -3.82
CA VAL A 26 2.99 32.88 -4.48
C VAL A 26 2.77 32.80 -5.99
N LEU A 27 1.54 32.52 -6.45
CA LEU A 27 1.24 32.50 -7.88
C LEU A 27 1.47 33.87 -8.54
N HIS A 28 1.05 34.96 -7.91
CA HIS A 28 1.35 36.32 -8.39
C HIS A 28 2.84 36.62 -8.45
N ASN A 29 3.62 36.16 -7.46
CA ASN A 29 5.06 36.32 -7.48
C ASN A 29 5.71 35.47 -8.58
N LEU A 30 5.23 34.25 -8.80
CA LEU A 30 5.70 33.35 -9.86
C LEU A 30 5.45 33.97 -11.25
N ASP A 31 4.26 34.52 -11.48
CA ASP A 31 3.93 35.22 -12.72
C ASP A 31 4.89 36.40 -12.99
N ASN A 32 5.16 37.22 -11.96
CA ASN A 32 6.13 38.31 -12.04
C ASN A 32 7.55 37.81 -12.36
N ILE A 33 8.00 36.70 -11.76
CA ILE A 33 9.31 36.10 -12.04
C ILE A 33 9.39 35.62 -13.50
N VAL A 34 8.36 34.93 -13.98
CA VAL A 34 8.26 34.47 -15.38
C VAL A 34 8.33 35.66 -16.34
N PHE A 35 7.58 36.73 -16.06
CA PHE A 35 7.64 37.96 -16.84
C PHE A 35 9.03 38.58 -16.87
N GLN A 36 9.71 38.70 -15.72
CA GLN A 36 11.06 39.26 -15.65
C GLN A 36 12.08 38.44 -16.45
N VAL A 37 12.01 37.11 -16.38
CA VAL A 37 12.87 36.20 -17.15
C VAL A 37 12.61 36.38 -18.64
N TYR A 38 11.33 36.35 -19.05
CA TYR A 38 10.93 36.57 -20.43
C TYR A 38 11.41 37.92 -20.95
N HIS A 39 11.17 39.01 -20.22
CA HIS A 39 11.56 40.36 -20.60
C HIS A 39 13.07 40.49 -20.77
N LYS A 40 13.87 40.05 -19.78
CA LYS A 40 15.34 40.14 -19.83
C LYS A 40 15.94 39.34 -20.99
N LEU A 41 15.43 38.13 -21.23
CA LEU A 41 15.90 37.29 -22.34
C LEU A 41 15.52 37.90 -23.69
N THR A 42 14.29 38.39 -23.81
CA THR A 42 13.81 39.06 -25.02
C THR A 42 14.65 40.29 -25.33
N GLU A 43 14.85 41.17 -24.34
CA GLU A 43 15.66 42.39 -24.48
C GLU A 43 17.09 42.07 -24.91
N LYS A 44 17.75 41.09 -24.30
CA LYS A 44 19.12 40.68 -24.69
C LYS A 44 19.20 40.02 -26.06
N SER A 45 18.12 39.41 -26.54
CA SER A 45 18.05 38.81 -27.88
C SER A 45 17.72 39.82 -28.98
N ARG A 46 17.31 41.05 -28.64
CA ARG A 46 17.01 42.07 -29.66
C ARG A 46 18.28 42.41 -30.44
N GLY A 47 18.20 42.33 -31.76
CA GLY A 47 19.31 42.62 -32.66
C GLY A 47 20.34 41.49 -32.78
N THR A 48 20.06 40.29 -32.26
CA THR A 48 20.88 39.09 -32.47
C THR A 48 20.10 38.03 -33.26
N ASP A 49 20.80 37.06 -33.85
CA ASP A 49 20.18 35.88 -34.51
C ASP A 49 19.73 34.80 -33.50
N SER A 50 19.51 35.18 -32.23
CA SER A 50 19.15 34.24 -31.17
C SER A 50 17.70 33.80 -31.29
N ARG A 51 17.49 32.48 -31.41
CA ARG A 51 16.18 31.84 -31.39
C ARG A 51 15.91 31.23 -30.03
N ILE A 52 14.84 31.66 -29.36
CA ILE A 52 14.50 31.22 -28.00
C ILE A 52 13.09 30.62 -28.02
N ALA A 53 12.96 29.42 -27.47
CA ALA A 53 11.69 28.78 -27.17
C ALA A 53 11.55 28.68 -25.64
N TYR A 54 10.34 28.86 -25.14
CA TYR A 54 10.00 28.83 -23.73
C TYR A 54 9.02 27.68 -23.47
N ILE A 55 9.26 26.93 -22.39
CA ILE A 55 8.39 25.85 -21.92
C ILE A 55 8.22 26.08 -20.42
N LEU A 56 7.00 26.36 -20.00
CA LEU A 56 6.59 26.45 -18.60
C LEU A 56 5.66 25.29 -18.30
N THR A 57 6.03 24.48 -17.32
CA THR A 57 5.26 23.32 -16.88
C THR A 57 5.49 23.08 -15.39
N SER A 58 4.75 22.15 -14.82
CA SER A 58 5.03 21.58 -13.51
C SER A 58 5.26 20.06 -13.62
N ASP A 59 5.91 19.50 -12.62
CA ASP A 59 6.11 18.06 -12.41
C ASP A 59 4.86 17.37 -11.86
N HIS A 60 4.07 18.06 -11.02
CA HIS A 60 2.80 17.55 -10.51
C HIS A 60 1.82 18.68 -10.13
N GLY A 61 0.55 18.34 -10.00
CA GLY A 61 -0.44 19.21 -9.36
C GLY A 61 -0.49 19.00 -7.84
N MET A 62 -1.55 19.47 -7.20
CA MET A 62 -1.72 19.41 -5.75
C MET A 62 -3.19 19.14 -5.42
N THR A 63 -3.43 18.25 -4.46
CA THR A 63 -4.78 18.02 -3.91
C THR A 63 -5.23 19.21 -3.06
N GLU A 64 -6.54 19.34 -2.83
CA GLU A 64 -7.11 20.43 -2.00
C GLU A 64 -6.51 20.47 -0.58
N TRP A 65 -6.11 19.32 -0.04
CA TRP A 65 -5.45 19.25 1.27
C TRP A 65 -3.92 19.38 1.20
N GLY A 66 -3.37 19.90 0.10
CA GLY A 66 -1.95 20.24 0.00
C GLY A 66 -1.06 19.00 0.08
N SER A 67 -1.39 17.96 -0.68
CA SER A 67 -0.57 16.75 -0.83
C SER A 67 -0.53 16.29 -2.28
N HIS A 68 0.44 15.45 -2.63
CA HIS A 68 0.57 14.80 -3.93
C HIS A 68 1.31 13.44 -3.78
N GLY A 69 1.25 12.60 -4.82
CA GLY A 69 1.85 11.25 -4.87
C GLY A 69 0.84 10.09 -4.98
N ALA A 70 -0.46 10.34 -4.87
CA ALA A 70 -1.53 9.33 -4.93
C ALA A 70 -2.06 9.07 -6.35
N GLY A 71 -1.76 9.96 -7.31
CA GLY A 71 -2.07 9.78 -8.74
C GLY A 71 -3.50 10.17 -9.14
N SER A 72 -4.16 11.05 -8.38
CA SER A 72 -5.43 11.66 -8.79
C SER A 72 -5.24 12.67 -9.93
N PHE A 73 -6.32 13.05 -10.61
CA PHE A 73 -6.26 14.05 -11.68
C PHE A 73 -5.72 15.40 -11.20
N HIS A 74 -6.02 15.81 -9.95
CA HIS A 74 -5.47 17.02 -9.35
C HIS A 74 -3.95 16.98 -9.21
N GLU A 75 -3.34 15.79 -9.21
CA GLU A 75 -1.90 15.59 -9.06
C GLU A 75 -1.21 15.30 -10.39
N THR A 76 -1.89 14.65 -11.33
CA THR A 76 -1.28 14.25 -12.61
C THR A 76 -1.50 15.25 -13.74
N VAL A 77 -2.53 16.10 -13.65
CA VAL A 77 -2.80 17.16 -14.63
C VAL A 77 -1.97 18.38 -14.27
N THR A 78 -1.02 18.74 -15.14
CA THR A 78 -0.11 19.87 -14.92
C THR A 78 -0.29 20.96 -15.98
N PRO A 79 -0.05 22.23 -15.65
CA PRO A 79 -0.07 23.30 -16.64
C PRO A 79 1.03 23.09 -17.67
N LEU A 80 0.77 23.46 -18.92
CA LEU A 80 1.76 23.50 -19.99
C LEU A 80 1.55 24.75 -20.84
N LEU A 81 2.52 25.67 -20.81
CA LEU A 81 2.59 26.83 -21.69
C LEU A 81 3.87 26.76 -22.51
N ILE A 82 3.75 26.85 -23.83
CA ILE A 82 4.87 26.78 -24.75
C ILE A 82 4.75 27.91 -25.78
N TRP A 83 5.83 28.67 -25.99
CA TRP A 83 5.86 29.77 -26.96
C TRP A 83 7.28 30.08 -27.45
N GLY A 84 7.40 30.97 -28.43
CA GLY A 84 8.67 31.41 -29.00
C GLY A 84 9.06 30.69 -30.29
N SER A 85 10.35 30.64 -30.58
CA SER A 85 10.87 30.16 -31.85
C SER A 85 10.63 28.66 -32.05
N GLY A 86 10.23 28.27 -33.27
CA GLY A 86 9.98 26.87 -33.62
C GLY A 86 8.65 26.31 -33.11
N ILE A 87 7.83 27.12 -32.45
CA ILE A 87 6.51 26.75 -31.93
C ILE A 87 5.40 27.28 -32.83
N VAL A 88 4.33 26.50 -33.02
CA VAL A 88 3.14 26.89 -33.80
C VAL A 88 2.35 27.94 -33.03
N ASP A 89 1.80 28.93 -33.75
CA ASP A 89 0.97 29.97 -33.16
C ASP A 89 -0.36 29.38 -32.62
N PRO A 90 -0.99 30.01 -31.61
CA PRO A 90 -2.26 29.51 -31.07
C PRO A 90 -3.33 29.40 -32.15
N VAL A 91 -4.10 28.30 -32.13
CA VAL A 91 -5.22 28.10 -33.05
C VAL A 91 -6.47 28.72 -32.43
N GLU A 92 -7.02 29.74 -33.08
CA GLU A 92 -8.29 30.34 -32.72
C GLU A 92 -9.44 29.41 -33.15
N ILE A 93 -10.46 29.28 -32.30
CA ILE A 93 -11.63 28.49 -32.59
C ILE A 93 -12.63 29.37 -33.36
N GLU A 94 -12.86 29.05 -34.63
CA GLU A 94 -13.89 29.68 -35.47
C GLU A 94 -15.29 29.25 -35.00
N THR A 95 -15.76 29.83 -33.89
CA THR A 95 -17.14 29.70 -33.46
C THR A 95 -17.70 31.07 -33.15
N ASN A 96 -18.92 31.35 -33.65
CA ASN A 96 -19.68 32.53 -33.25
C ASN A 96 -19.64 32.65 -31.72
N VAL A 97 -19.17 33.80 -31.24
CA VAL A 97 -18.94 34.13 -29.82
C VAL A 97 -20.15 33.82 -28.92
N ASN A 98 -21.35 33.71 -29.51
CA ASN A 98 -22.60 33.41 -28.83
C ASN A 98 -22.87 31.91 -28.54
N ASN A 99 -22.09 30.97 -29.09
CA ASN A 99 -22.24 29.52 -28.87
C ASN A 99 -21.09 28.90 -28.05
N LEU A 100 -20.14 29.71 -27.60
CA LEU A 100 -19.14 29.32 -26.60
C LEU A 100 -19.82 29.32 -25.24
N SER A 101 -20.66 28.31 -24.97
CA SER A 101 -21.01 28.01 -23.58
C SER A 101 -19.70 27.71 -22.88
N GLU A 102 -19.27 28.61 -21.98
CA GLU A 102 -18.14 28.43 -21.06
C GLU A 102 -18.25 27.11 -20.25
N ASP A 103 -19.42 26.46 -20.30
CA ASP A 103 -19.80 25.25 -19.56
C ASP A 103 -19.30 23.92 -20.16
N LYS A 104 -18.68 23.89 -21.36
CA LYS A 104 -18.11 22.64 -21.86
C LYS A 104 -16.77 22.35 -21.21
N ILE A 105 -16.88 21.65 -20.10
CA ILE A 105 -15.79 21.11 -19.30
C ILE A 105 -15.40 19.73 -19.82
N ASP A 106 -14.12 19.41 -19.79
CA ASP A 106 -13.57 18.10 -20.14
C ASP A 106 -13.68 17.08 -18.98
N MET A 107 -13.03 15.91 -19.13
CA MET A 107 -12.99 14.91 -18.06
C MET A 107 -12.18 15.33 -16.83
N TYR A 108 -11.37 16.40 -16.92
CA TYR A 108 -10.50 16.90 -15.87
C TYR A 108 -11.10 18.08 -15.11
N GLY A 109 -12.32 18.53 -15.45
CA GLY A 109 -12.92 19.69 -14.81
C GLY A 109 -12.48 21.04 -15.42
N LEU A 110 -11.80 21.03 -16.56
CA LEU A 110 -11.20 22.21 -17.18
C LEU A 110 -11.89 22.62 -18.50
N PRO A 111 -11.93 23.93 -18.83
CA PRO A 111 -12.50 24.42 -20.10
C PRO A 111 -11.77 23.86 -21.33
N LEU A 112 -12.52 23.46 -22.36
CA LEU A 112 -11.94 22.95 -23.63
C LEU A 112 -11.10 24.01 -24.39
N HIS A 113 -11.26 25.29 -24.05
CA HIS A 113 -10.52 26.39 -24.64
C HIS A 113 -10.09 27.41 -23.59
N ASN A 114 -9.00 28.12 -23.84
CA ASN A 114 -8.60 29.26 -23.03
C ASN A 114 -8.67 30.53 -23.87
N TYR A 115 -9.62 31.42 -23.56
CA TYR A 115 -9.84 32.68 -24.28
C TYR A 115 -10.02 32.50 -25.79
N GLY A 116 -10.88 31.57 -26.21
CA GLY A 116 -11.16 31.28 -27.63
C GLY A 116 -10.03 30.54 -28.37
N ARG A 117 -8.97 30.13 -27.67
CA ARG A 117 -7.85 29.36 -28.24
C ARG A 117 -7.99 27.89 -27.89
N LEU A 118 -7.77 27.04 -28.90
CA LEU A 118 -7.79 25.60 -28.73
C LEU A 118 -6.74 25.15 -27.72
N ARG A 119 -7.19 24.51 -26.64
CA ARG A 119 -6.29 23.85 -25.70
C ARG A 119 -5.82 22.51 -26.28
N ARG A 120 -4.53 22.24 -26.18
CA ARG A 120 -3.94 20.95 -26.57
C ARG A 120 -3.31 20.29 -25.35
N GLU A 121 -3.35 18.97 -25.34
CA GLU A 121 -2.84 18.14 -24.25
C GLU A 121 -1.79 17.19 -24.80
N ILE A 122 -0.76 16.94 -24.00
CA ILE A 122 0.28 15.94 -24.27
C ILE A 122 0.57 15.18 -22.99
N GLN A 123 1.18 14.01 -23.10
CA GLN A 123 1.71 13.32 -21.92
C GLN A 123 2.97 14.03 -21.44
N GLN A 124 3.24 14.05 -20.13
CA GLN A 124 4.48 14.66 -19.61
C GLN A 124 5.74 14.04 -20.23
N ALA A 125 5.70 12.75 -20.55
CA ALA A 125 6.79 12.05 -21.25
C ALA A 125 7.11 12.65 -22.63
N ASP A 126 6.14 13.28 -23.30
CA ASP A 126 6.27 13.88 -24.63
C ASP A 126 7.06 15.21 -24.61
N LEU A 127 7.27 15.81 -23.42
CA LEU A 127 8.13 16.99 -23.28
C LEU A 127 9.58 16.70 -23.65
N CYS A 128 10.07 15.50 -23.34
CA CYS A 128 11.44 15.08 -23.68
C CYS A 128 11.70 15.10 -25.20
N PRO A 129 10.92 14.40 -26.05
CA PRO A 129 11.09 14.46 -27.50
C PRO A 129 10.73 15.83 -28.08
N LEU A 130 9.82 16.60 -27.48
CA LEU A 130 9.56 17.99 -27.88
C LEU A 130 10.80 18.88 -27.72
N MET A 131 11.41 18.87 -26.53
CA MET A 131 12.62 19.65 -26.24
C MET A 131 13.80 19.23 -27.13
N ALA A 132 13.99 17.93 -27.34
CA ALA A 132 15.02 17.42 -28.25
C ALA A 132 14.81 17.92 -29.69
N SER A 133 13.55 17.94 -30.15
CA SER A 133 13.18 18.45 -31.47
C SER A 133 13.46 19.95 -31.62
N LEU A 134 13.14 20.76 -30.60
CA LEU A 134 13.40 22.21 -30.61
C LEU A 134 14.90 22.53 -30.60
N LEU A 135 15.69 21.74 -29.89
CA LEU A 135 17.14 21.89 -29.82
C LEU A 135 17.86 21.33 -31.06
N GLY A 136 17.18 20.53 -31.88
CA GLY A 136 17.78 19.84 -33.03
C GLY A 136 18.79 18.77 -32.61
N ILE A 137 18.57 18.11 -31.47
CA ILE A 137 19.44 17.05 -30.94
C ILE A 137 18.75 15.68 -30.99
N PRO A 138 19.50 14.56 -30.93
CA PRO A 138 18.90 13.24 -30.81
C PRO A 138 17.97 13.11 -29.59
N ILE A 139 16.84 12.42 -29.77
CA ILE A 139 15.91 12.13 -28.67
C ILE A 139 16.64 11.24 -27.64
N PRO A 140 16.60 11.59 -26.34
CA PRO A 140 17.25 10.79 -25.29
C PRO A 140 16.85 9.32 -25.35
N VAL A 141 17.84 8.43 -25.24
CA VAL A 141 17.69 6.99 -25.53
C VAL A 141 16.63 6.27 -24.71
N ASN A 142 16.36 6.72 -23.49
CA ASN A 142 15.37 6.15 -22.58
C ASN A 142 14.02 6.90 -22.60
N SER A 143 13.83 7.85 -23.52
CA SER A 143 12.56 8.55 -23.65
C SER A 143 11.46 7.57 -24.06
N ILE A 144 10.30 7.67 -23.42
CA ILE A 144 9.08 6.91 -23.77
C ILE A 144 7.99 7.83 -24.34
N GLY A 145 8.34 9.09 -24.60
CA GLY A 145 7.42 10.07 -25.17
C GLY A 145 7.29 9.96 -26.69
N GLN A 146 6.17 10.43 -27.20
CA GLN A 146 5.93 10.65 -28.62
C GLN A 146 6.25 12.10 -28.99
N VAL A 147 6.85 12.34 -30.16
CA VAL A 147 7.08 13.72 -30.62
C VAL A 147 5.74 14.41 -30.89
N PRO A 148 5.41 15.51 -30.20
CA PRO A 148 4.16 16.23 -30.43
C PRO A 148 4.36 17.23 -31.58
N VAL A 149 4.43 16.70 -32.81
CA VAL A 149 4.71 17.45 -34.06
C VAL A 149 3.74 18.61 -34.32
N GLU A 150 2.56 18.55 -33.70
CA GLU A 150 1.54 19.59 -33.69
C GLU A 150 2.02 20.92 -33.10
N PHE A 151 3.00 20.88 -32.19
CA PHE A 151 3.57 22.07 -31.56
C PHE A 151 4.73 22.67 -32.37
N LEU A 152 5.25 21.96 -33.38
CA LEU A 152 6.45 22.34 -34.10
C LEU A 152 6.14 23.10 -35.39
N LYS A 153 6.63 24.34 -35.48
CA LYS A 153 6.55 25.20 -36.68
C LYS A 153 7.71 24.91 -37.64
N ILE A 154 7.68 23.72 -38.23
CA ILE A 154 8.68 23.22 -39.19
C ILE A 154 7.98 22.58 -40.42
N PRO A 155 8.68 22.43 -41.56
CA PRO A 155 8.14 21.74 -42.73
C PRO A 155 7.65 20.32 -42.44
N GLU A 156 6.61 19.87 -43.13
CA GLU A 156 6.03 18.52 -42.97
C GLU A 156 7.06 17.39 -43.21
N TYR A 157 8.02 17.61 -44.11
CA TYR A 157 9.13 16.68 -44.32
C TYR A 157 9.97 16.46 -43.06
N ASP A 158 10.28 17.53 -42.33
CA ASP A 158 11.07 17.46 -41.10
C ASP A 158 10.25 16.84 -39.96
N LYS A 159 8.94 17.12 -39.89
CA LYS A 159 8.03 16.42 -38.97
C LYS A 159 8.02 14.91 -39.22
N ALA A 160 7.99 14.48 -40.48
CA ALA A 160 8.05 13.06 -40.84
C ALA A 160 9.37 12.42 -40.40
N LYS A 161 10.51 13.11 -40.61
CA LYS A 161 11.83 12.65 -40.13
C LYS A 161 11.92 12.55 -38.61
N LEU A 162 11.39 13.52 -37.89
CA LEU A 162 11.37 13.50 -36.42
C LEU A 162 10.51 12.35 -35.89
N THR A 163 9.33 12.14 -36.46
CA THR A 163 8.43 11.04 -36.08
C THR A 163 9.09 9.68 -36.34
N ARG A 164 9.80 9.54 -37.47
CA ARG A 164 10.62 8.36 -37.78
C ARG A 164 11.75 8.16 -36.78
N ALA A 165 12.49 9.21 -36.41
CA ALA A 165 13.56 9.13 -35.43
C ALA A 165 13.05 8.69 -34.05
N ASN A 166 11.89 9.18 -33.63
CA ASN A 166 11.23 8.78 -32.40
C ASN A 166 10.77 7.32 -32.44
N TRP A 167 10.18 6.88 -33.56
CA TRP A 167 9.87 5.47 -33.81
C TRP A 167 11.11 4.59 -33.64
N LEU A 168 12.22 4.90 -34.33
CA LEU A 168 13.45 4.11 -34.26
C LEU A 168 14.02 4.02 -32.84
N GLN A 169 13.94 5.12 -32.09
CA GLN A 169 14.40 5.17 -30.70
C GLN A 169 13.56 4.28 -29.78
N ILE A 170 12.22 4.32 -29.89
CA ILE A 170 11.31 3.46 -29.10
C ILE A 170 11.41 2.00 -29.55
N TYR A 171 11.52 1.75 -30.86
CA TYR A 171 11.72 0.41 -31.42
C TYR A 171 13.05 -0.21 -30.93
N GLY A 172 14.11 0.58 -30.84
CA GLY A 172 15.39 0.14 -30.25
C GLY A 172 15.22 -0.39 -28.83
N GLN A 173 14.48 0.33 -27.98
CA GLN A 173 14.15 -0.13 -26.63
C GLN A 173 13.32 -1.42 -26.66
N LEU A 174 12.28 -1.47 -27.51
CA LEU A 174 11.41 -2.65 -27.65
C LEU A 174 12.22 -3.89 -28.04
N LYS A 175 13.15 -3.75 -28.99
CA LYS A 175 14.00 -4.85 -29.47
C LYS A 175 14.89 -5.41 -28.35
N ILE A 176 15.48 -4.54 -27.54
CA ILE A 176 16.28 -4.95 -26.38
C ILE A 176 15.40 -5.71 -25.37
N LYS A 177 14.24 -5.14 -25.01
CA LYS A 177 13.32 -5.77 -24.05
C LYS A 177 12.73 -7.09 -24.53
N TYR A 178 12.39 -7.17 -25.82
CA TYR A 178 11.98 -8.40 -26.47
C TYR A 178 13.07 -9.48 -26.36
N ALA A 179 14.32 -9.13 -26.70
CA ALA A 179 15.44 -10.07 -26.67
C ALA A 179 15.75 -10.55 -25.25
N GLU A 180 15.70 -9.64 -24.27
CA GLU A 180 15.83 -9.94 -22.85
C GLU A 180 14.80 -10.99 -22.41
N LYS A 181 13.51 -10.76 -22.70
CA LYS A 181 12.42 -11.69 -22.31
C LYS A 181 12.44 -13.00 -23.07
N LYS A 182 12.80 -12.97 -24.36
CA LYS A 182 12.93 -14.19 -25.17
C LYS A 182 14.08 -15.07 -24.68
N LYS A 183 15.22 -14.47 -24.29
CA LYS A 183 16.38 -15.21 -23.76
C LYS A 183 16.09 -15.80 -22.38
N SER A 184 15.29 -15.12 -21.55
CA SER A 184 14.96 -15.60 -20.21
C SER A 184 13.89 -16.71 -20.21
N HIS A 185 13.26 -17.04 -21.34
CA HIS A 185 12.19 -18.05 -21.41
C HIS A 185 12.50 -19.16 -22.42
N PHE A 186 11.93 -20.34 -22.21
CA PHE A 186 11.93 -21.36 -23.26
C PHE A 186 11.14 -20.85 -24.48
N SER A 187 11.65 -21.14 -25.68
CA SER A 187 11.05 -20.71 -26.95
C SER A 187 9.57 -21.12 -27.08
N ILE A 188 9.17 -22.26 -26.51
CA ILE A 188 7.79 -22.76 -26.54
C ILE A 188 6.84 -22.02 -25.59
N LEU A 189 7.36 -21.36 -24.55
CA LEU A 189 6.58 -20.62 -23.55
C LEU A 189 6.58 -19.11 -23.81
N PHE A 190 7.54 -18.61 -24.58
CA PHE A 190 7.61 -17.21 -24.96
C PHE A 190 6.50 -16.85 -25.96
N ARG A 191 5.74 -15.80 -25.65
CA ARG A 191 4.67 -15.27 -26.50
C ARG A 191 4.97 -13.85 -26.90
N GLU A 192 5.05 -13.62 -28.20
CA GLU A 192 5.23 -12.28 -28.75
C GLU A 192 4.02 -11.39 -28.50
N PHE A 193 4.24 -10.08 -28.48
CA PHE A 193 3.15 -9.12 -28.41
C PHE A 193 2.28 -9.23 -29.68
N PRO A 194 1.00 -9.60 -29.58
CA PRO A 194 0.21 -9.99 -30.74
C PRO A 194 0.03 -8.88 -31.78
N SER A 195 -0.05 -7.63 -31.33
CA SER A 195 -0.32 -6.48 -32.20
C SER A 195 0.92 -5.94 -32.93
N LEU A 196 2.12 -6.38 -32.57
CA LEU A 196 3.36 -5.95 -33.23
C LEU A 196 4.40 -7.07 -33.19
N LYS A 197 4.31 -8.00 -34.15
CA LYS A 197 5.26 -9.10 -34.30
C LYS A 197 6.55 -8.63 -34.93
N MET A 198 7.68 -9.19 -34.51
CA MET A 198 9.00 -8.78 -35.02
C MET A 198 9.20 -9.08 -36.51
N SER A 199 8.49 -10.07 -37.06
CA SER A 199 8.48 -10.38 -38.50
C SER A 199 7.88 -9.28 -39.35
N ASP A 200 6.90 -8.57 -38.82
CA ASP A 200 6.06 -7.66 -39.60
C ASP A 200 6.63 -6.24 -39.62
N ILE A 201 7.48 -5.91 -38.64
CA ILE A 201 8.05 -4.58 -38.44
C ILE A 201 8.81 -4.08 -39.67
N ASN A 202 9.67 -4.91 -40.28
CA ASN A 202 10.43 -4.50 -41.46
C ASN A 202 9.52 -4.13 -42.64
N ASN A 203 8.43 -4.89 -42.83
CA ASN A 203 7.46 -4.61 -43.88
C ASN A 203 6.68 -3.32 -43.61
N MET A 204 6.29 -3.09 -42.35
CA MET A 204 5.60 -1.87 -41.92
C MET A 204 6.51 -0.64 -42.03
N GLU A 205 7.79 -0.76 -41.67
CA GLU A 205 8.78 0.31 -41.79
C GLU A 205 9.02 0.67 -43.26
N ASN A 206 9.21 -0.32 -44.14
CA ASN A 206 9.35 -0.11 -45.58
C ASN A 206 8.14 0.61 -46.20
N ALA A 207 6.92 0.28 -45.72
CA ALA A 207 5.71 0.97 -46.17
C ALA A 207 5.69 2.45 -45.75
N CYS A 208 6.21 2.79 -44.56
CA CYS A 208 6.34 4.18 -44.12
C CYS A 208 7.42 4.93 -44.91
N GLU A 209 8.56 4.31 -45.20
CA GLU A 209 9.62 4.90 -46.03
C GLU A 209 9.13 5.20 -47.45
N SER A 210 8.34 4.30 -48.03
CA SER A 210 7.71 4.52 -49.33
C SER A 210 6.77 5.73 -49.35
N LEU A 211 6.09 6.01 -48.23
CA LEU A 211 5.24 7.20 -48.13
C LEU A 211 6.09 8.47 -48.11
N ILE A 212 7.21 8.47 -47.35
CA ILE A 212 8.15 9.59 -47.33
C ILE A 212 8.75 9.83 -48.72
N SER A 213 9.21 8.78 -49.41
CA SER A 213 9.81 8.92 -50.74
C SER A 213 8.81 9.40 -51.80
N SER A 214 7.53 9.06 -51.65
CA SER A 214 6.44 9.56 -52.50
C SER A 214 5.93 10.97 -52.17
N GLY A 215 6.51 11.64 -51.17
CA GLY A 215 6.11 12.99 -50.73
C GLY A 215 4.83 13.04 -49.88
N LYS A 216 4.29 11.88 -49.48
CA LYS A 216 3.07 11.75 -48.65
C LYS A 216 3.40 11.85 -47.16
N TYR A 217 3.92 13.00 -46.73
CA TYR A 217 4.45 13.19 -45.37
C TYR A 217 3.39 13.06 -44.27
N HIS A 218 2.18 13.58 -44.49
CA HIS A 218 1.11 13.52 -43.50
C HIS A 218 0.69 12.07 -43.18
N GLU A 219 0.51 11.24 -44.22
CA GLU A 219 0.20 9.81 -44.07
C GLU A 219 1.36 9.07 -43.36
N ALA A 220 2.61 9.40 -43.69
CA ALA A 220 3.79 8.82 -43.05
C ALA A 220 3.84 9.15 -41.55
N ILE A 221 3.57 10.41 -41.16
CA ILE A 221 3.53 10.85 -39.77
C ILE A 221 2.49 10.05 -38.99
N GLN A 222 1.27 9.93 -39.53
CA GLN A 222 0.20 9.17 -38.88
C GLN A 222 0.57 7.70 -38.68
N LYS A 223 1.15 7.06 -39.70
CA LYS A 223 1.60 5.65 -39.59
C LYS A 223 2.74 5.47 -38.58
N TYR A 224 3.75 6.34 -38.58
CA TYR A 224 4.82 6.23 -37.59
C TYR A 224 4.30 6.50 -36.16
N LYS A 225 3.40 7.47 -35.96
CA LYS A 225 2.76 7.67 -34.64
C LYS A 225 2.01 6.42 -34.18
N HIS A 226 1.28 5.77 -35.08
CA HIS A 226 0.59 4.52 -34.77
C HIS A 226 1.57 3.39 -34.40
N LEU A 227 2.65 3.21 -35.19
CA LEU A 227 3.69 2.22 -34.89
C LEU A 227 4.35 2.50 -33.54
N THR A 228 4.70 3.75 -33.25
CA THR A 228 5.27 4.17 -31.96
C THR A 228 4.33 3.84 -30.80
N SER A 229 3.03 4.10 -30.94
CA SER A 229 2.02 3.71 -29.95
C SER A 229 1.97 2.20 -29.73
N LEU A 230 2.00 1.40 -30.81
CA LEU A 230 2.07 -0.06 -30.71
C LEU A 230 3.36 -0.54 -30.02
N ALA A 231 4.50 0.09 -30.30
CA ALA A 231 5.76 -0.26 -29.65
C ALA A 231 5.79 0.12 -28.17
N LEU A 232 5.19 1.24 -27.76
CA LEU A 232 5.01 1.58 -26.34
C LEU A 232 4.12 0.57 -25.62
N ASN A 233 3.03 0.14 -26.27
CA ASN A 233 2.18 -0.94 -25.75
C ASN A 233 2.93 -2.27 -25.66
N GLY A 234 3.77 -2.59 -26.65
CA GLY A 234 4.66 -3.74 -26.64
C GLY A 234 5.69 -3.67 -25.50
N LEU A 235 6.30 -2.51 -25.26
CA LEU A 235 7.22 -2.28 -24.15
C LEU A 235 6.51 -2.52 -22.80
N ASN A 236 5.30 -1.97 -22.62
CA ASN A 236 4.49 -2.18 -21.43
C ASN A 236 4.13 -3.67 -21.23
N TYR A 237 3.79 -4.38 -22.32
CA TYR A 237 3.56 -5.82 -22.30
C TYR A 237 4.81 -6.59 -21.82
N TYR A 238 5.99 -6.30 -22.38
CA TYR A 238 7.23 -6.98 -21.98
C TYR A 238 7.71 -6.60 -20.58
N HIS A 239 7.46 -5.37 -20.12
CA HIS A 239 7.72 -4.98 -18.73
C HIS A 239 6.83 -5.74 -17.74
N LYS A 240 5.57 -6.00 -18.10
CA LYS A 240 4.60 -6.73 -17.25
C LYS A 240 4.54 -8.23 -17.55
N TYR A 241 5.43 -8.75 -18.41
CA TYR A 241 5.38 -10.12 -18.93
C TYR A 241 5.32 -11.17 -17.81
N ASP A 242 6.17 -11.01 -16.80
CA ASP A 242 6.31 -11.97 -15.69
C ASP A 242 5.29 -11.75 -14.57
N ARG A 243 4.36 -10.78 -14.70
CA ARG A 243 3.46 -10.38 -13.59
C ARG A 243 2.60 -11.54 -13.10
N LEU A 244 2.00 -12.31 -14.02
CA LEU A 244 1.16 -13.46 -13.65
C LEU A 244 2.00 -14.58 -13.02
N TYR A 245 3.19 -14.84 -13.58
CA TYR A 245 4.11 -15.83 -13.06
C TYR A 245 4.59 -15.51 -11.65
N LEU A 246 5.11 -14.29 -11.45
CA LEU A 246 5.54 -13.81 -10.13
C LEU A 246 4.36 -13.76 -9.16
N GLY A 247 3.17 -13.35 -9.63
CA GLY A 247 1.93 -13.40 -8.85
C GLY A 247 1.60 -14.81 -8.35
N PHE A 248 1.79 -15.83 -9.19
CA PHE A 248 1.64 -17.23 -8.79
C PHE A 248 2.67 -17.66 -7.74
N CYS A 249 3.95 -17.30 -7.92
CA CYS A 249 5.01 -17.59 -6.95
C CYS A 249 4.76 -16.95 -5.57
N VAL A 250 4.35 -15.68 -5.56
CA VAL A 250 4.01 -14.94 -4.34
C VAL A 250 2.78 -15.53 -3.68
N SER A 251 1.72 -15.83 -4.43
CA SER A 251 0.51 -16.46 -3.90
C SER A 251 0.80 -17.85 -3.32
N SER A 252 1.60 -18.65 -4.03
CA SER A 252 2.05 -19.97 -3.56
C SER A 252 2.87 -19.85 -2.28
N THR A 253 3.73 -18.84 -2.16
CA THR A 253 4.50 -18.55 -0.95
C THR A 253 3.59 -18.32 0.25
N PHE A 254 2.60 -17.43 0.13
CA PHE A 254 1.66 -17.17 1.23
C PHE A 254 0.83 -18.41 1.60
N CYS A 255 0.39 -19.19 0.60
CA CYS A 255 -0.35 -20.44 0.84
C CYS A 255 0.50 -21.47 1.58
N LEU A 256 1.73 -21.71 1.09
CA LEU A 256 2.65 -22.70 1.67
C LEU A 256 3.14 -22.26 3.05
N TRP A 257 3.39 -20.97 3.25
CA TRP A 257 3.77 -20.42 4.55
C TRP A 257 2.65 -20.62 5.57
N SER A 258 1.40 -20.33 5.17
CA SER A 258 0.21 -20.59 6.00
C SER A 258 0.09 -22.07 6.32
N LEU A 259 0.33 -22.95 5.35
CA LEU A 259 0.32 -24.41 5.57
C LEU A 259 1.41 -24.86 6.54
N VAL A 260 2.63 -24.31 6.44
CA VAL A 260 3.73 -24.57 7.38
C VAL A 260 3.34 -24.15 8.80
N ILE A 261 2.75 -22.97 8.97
CA ILE A 261 2.26 -22.50 10.28
C ILE A 261 1.18 -23.44 10.80
N LEU A 262 0.18 -23.77 9.98
CA LEU A 262 -0.91 -24.68 10.37
C LEU A 262 -0.38 -26.05 10.78
N CYS A 263 0.58 -26.64 10.04
CA CYS A 263 1.24 -27.88 10.41
C CYS A 263 1.95 -27.79 11.77
N ARG A 264 2.62 -26.66 12.06
CA ARG A 264 3.32 -26.45 13.34
C ARG A 264 2.35 -26.26 14.51
N LEU A 265 1.24 -25.55 14.29
CA LEU A 265 0.20 -25.34 15.29
C LEU A 265 -0.59 -26.62 15.55
N PHE A 266 -0.74 -27.47 14.53
CA PHE A 266 -1.36 -28.79 14.63
C PHE A 266 -0.41 -29.80 15.28
N ASN A 267 0.00 -29.53 16.53
CA ASN A 267 0.83 -30.43 17.31
C ASN A 267 -0.05 -31.41 18.09
N ARG A 268 -0.85 -32.20 17.38
CA ARG A 268 -1.58 -33.31 17.99
C ARG A 268 -0.60 -34.48 18.10
N SER A 269 0.16 -34.49 19.18
CA SER A 269 1.00 -35.61 19.62
C SER A 269 0.18 -36.75 20.24
N ASP A 270 -1.12 -36.81 19.97
CA ASP A 270 -1.92 -37.95 20.40
C ASP A 270 -1.46 -39.17 19.60
N HIS A 271 -1.19 -40.23 20.35
CA HIS A 271 -0.93 -41.59 19.91
C HIS A 271 -2.10 -42.17 19.11
N VAL A 272 -2.47 -41.55 18.00
CA VAL A 272 -3.30 -42.19 17.00
C VAL A 272 -2.37 -43.15 16.27
N GLU A 273 -2.27 -44.36 16.81
CA GLU A 273 -1.90 -45.56 16.06
C GLU A 273 -2.95 -45.79 14.96
N CYS A 274 -2.96 -44.91 13.95
CA CYS A 274 -3.64 -45.18 12.70
C CYS A 274 -2.87 -46.33 12.03
N LYS A 275 -3.33 -47.56 12.24
CA LYS A 275 -2.72 -48.81 11.76
C LYS A 275 -2.42 -48.86 10.25
N ASN A 276 -2.95 -47.91 9.45
CA ASN A 276 -2.74 -47.82 8.00
C ASN A 276 -1.71 -46.76 7.55
N TYR A 277 -1.04 -46.06 8.47
CA TYR A 277 -0.15 -44.94 8.12
C TYR A 277 1.15 -45.36 7.43
N GLN A 278 1.66 -46.56 7.74
CA GLN A 278 2.88 -47.13 7.17
C GLN A 278 2.79 -47.29 5.64
N SER A 279 1.59 -47.52 5.11
CA SER A 279 1.32 -47.69 3.66
C SER A 279 1.30 -46.36 2.90
N TYR A 280 0.91 -45.25 3.55
CA TYR A 280 0.80 -43.93 2.90
C TYR A 280 2.14 -43.18 2.84
N LEU A 281 3.00 -43.34 3.85
CA LEU A 281 4.32 -42.69 3.93
C LEU A 281 5.36 -43.26 2.95
N ASN A 282 5.19 -44.52 2.51
CA ASN A 282 5.99 -45.17 1.46
C ASN A 282 5.32 -45.16 0.07
N SER A 283 4.24 -44.38 -0.11
CA SER A 283 3.47 -44.44 -1.35
C SER A 283 4.13 -43.70 -2.52
N PHE A 284 3.87 -44.21 -3.71
CA PHE A 284 4.16 -43.61 -5.02
C PHE A 284 3.93 -42.08 -5.07
N TYR A 285 2.90 -41.58 -4.38
CA TYR A 285 2.55 -40.14 -4.34
C TYR A 285 3.63 -39.26 -3.73
N TRP A 286 4.30 -39.69 -2.65
CA TRP A 286 5.39 -38.92 -2.05
C TRP A 286 6.63 -38.94 -2.94
N THR A 287 6.91 -40.06 -3.58
CA THR A 287 7.98 -40.14 -4.59
C THR A 287 7.67 -39.19 -5.75
N LEU A 288 6.44 -39.17 -6.25
CA LEU A 288 5.99 -38.25 -7.29
C LEU A 288 6.13 -36.78 -6.87
N ILE A 289 5.70 -36.41 -5.66
CA ILE A 289 5.86 -35.05 -5.12
C ILE A 289 7.35 -34.68 -5.03
N ASN A 290 8.20 -35.57 -4.53
CA ASN A 290 9.63 -35.30 -4.47
C ASN A 290 10.25 -35.18 -5.86
N CYS A 291 9.84 -36.00 -6.83
CA CYS A 291 10.26 -35.87 -8.23
C CYS A 291 9.83 -34.54 -8.84
N ILE A 292 8.60 -34.08 -8.57
CA ILE A 292 8.10 -32.76 -9.02
C ILE A 292 8.90 -31.63 -8.37
N VAL A 293 9.16 -31.71 -7.06
CA VAL A 293 9.90 -30.69 -6.32
C VAL A 293 11.36 -30.62 -6.77
N ILE A 294 12.00 -31.77 -6.99
CA ILE A 294 13.36 -31.85 -7.54
C ILE A 294 13.36 -31.34 -8.98
N GLY A 295 12.42 -31.75 -9.82
CA GLY A 295 12.29 -31.29 -11.20
C GLY A 295 12.08 -29.78 -11.28
N PHE A 296 11.21 -29.22 -10.43
CA PHE A 296 11.00 -27.78 -10.31
C PHE A 296 12.25 -27.08 -9.77
N GLY A 297 12.93 -27.63 -8.76
CA GLY A 297 14.17 -27.06 -8.23
C GLY A 297 15.30 -27.04 -9.26
N LEU A 298 15.46 -28.11 -10.04
CA LEU A 298 16.39 -28.16 -11.17
C LEU A 298 16.02 -27.14 -12.23
N LEU A 299 14.72 -26.99 -12.54
CA LEU A 299 14.24 -25.97 -13.47
C LEU A 299 14.60 -24.55 -12.97
N VAL A 300 14.31 -24.23 -11.71
CA VAL A 300 14.70 -22.95 -11.09
C VAL A 300 16.22 -22.72 -11.16
N LEU A 301 17.04 -23.74 -10.87
CA LEU A 301 18.51 -23.64 -10.96
C LEU A 301 19.00 -23.43 -12.40
N THR A 302 18.38 -24.09 -13.39
CA THR A 302 18.71 -23.85 -14.81
C THR A 302 18.35 -22.42 -15.24
N PHE A 303 17.28 -21.84 -14.69
CA PHE A 303 16.88 -20.47 -14.97
C PHE A 303 17.62 -19.43 -14.15
N ALA A 304 18.18 -19.77 -12.99
CA ALA A 304 18.90 -18.85 -12.11
C ALA A 304 20.08 -18.16 -12.81
N ASN A 305 20.73 -18.84 -13.75
CA ASN A 305 21.81 -18.27 -14.58
C ASN A 305 21.31 -17.37 -15.71
N SER A 306 20.03 -17.49 -16.10
CA SER A 306 19.43 -16.75 -17.22
C SER A 306 18.52 -15.61 -16.76
N TRP A 307 18.10 -15.62 -15.50
CA TRP A 307 17.22 -14.64 -14.87
C TRP A 307 18.05 -13.66 -14.03
N SER A 308 17.53 -12.44 -13.86
CA SER A 308 18.07 -11.57 -12.81
C SER A 308 17.79 -12.18 -11.43
N LEU A 309 18.59 -11.82 -10.43
CA LEU A 309 18.50 -12.39 -9.07
C LEU A 309 17.09 -12.27 -8.46
N GLY A 310 16.39 -11.16 -8.69
CA GLY A 310 15.08 -10.89 -8.08
C GLY A 310 14.03 -11.96 -8.38
N PRO A 311 13.67 -12.18 -9.65
CA PRO A 311 12.74 -13.24 -10.04
C PRO A 311 13.12 -14.64 -9.53
N THR A 312 14.40 -15.00 -9.51
CA THR A 312 14.89 -16.28 -8.95
C THR A 312 14.56 -16.41 -7.46
N VAL A 313 14.69 -15.34 -6.67
CA VAL A 313 14.33 -15.35 -5.24
C VAL A 313 12.85 -15.69 -5.07
N TYR A 314 11.95 -15.09 -5.86
CA TYR A 314 10.51 -15.37 -5.79
C TYR A 314 10.17 -16.85 -6.09
N GLN A 315 10.96 -17.53 -6.92
CA GLN A 315 10.77 -18.96 -7.23
C GLN A 315 11.31 -19.88 -6.12
N LEU A 316 12.40 -19.49 -5.47
CA LEU A 316 13.06 -20.29 -4.44
C LEU A 316 12.25 -20.34 -3.14
N VAL A 317 11.57 -19.26 -2.76
CA VAL A 317 10.79 -19.23 -1.51
C VAL A 317 9.71 -20.33 -1.45
N PRO A 318 8.79 -20.47 -2.43
CA PRO A 318 7.80 -21.55 -2.37
C PRO A 318 8.45 -22.93 -2.44
N LEU A 319 9.55 -23.09 -3.19
CA LEU A 319 10.33 -24.34 -3.21
C LEU A 319 10.87 -24.70 -1.82
N ILE A 320 11.50 -23.76 -1.11
CA ILE A 320 12.02 -23.94 0.25
C ILE A 320 10.89 -24.32 1.20
N LEU A 321 9.72 -23.69 1.08
CA LEU A 321 8.58 -24.00 1.95
C LEU A 321 8.05 -25.41 1.71
N VAL A 322 7.92 -25.84 0.44
CA VAL A 322 7.56 -27.23 0.12
C VAL A 322 8.60 -28.21 0.64
N LEU A 323 9.89 -27.91 0.44
CA LEU A 323 10.98 -28.72 1.00
C LEU A 323 10.91 -28.78 2.52
N SER A 324 10.55 -27.69 3.19
CA SER A 324 10.41 -27.65 4.65
C SER A 324 9.30 -28.56 5.16
N LEU A 325 8.17 -28.65 4.44
CA LEU A 325 7.07 -29.57 4.72
C LEU A 325 7.49 -31.02 4.44
N ASN A 326 8.34 -31.24 3.45
CA ASN A 326 8.81 -32.55 3.01
C ASN A 326 10.08 -33.04 3.71
N TYR A 327 10.75 -32.21 4.51
CA TYR A 327 12.08 -32.49 5.04
C TYR A 327 12.13 -33.72 5.96
N SER A 328 11.12 -33.91 6.83
CA SER A 328 11.10 -35.01 7.80
C SER A 328 9.85 -35.88 7.68
N ARG A 329 9.99 -37.17 8.01
CA ARG A 329 8.87 -38.12 8.09
C ARG A 329 7.79 -37.63 9.06
N THR A 330 8.20 -36.99 10.16
CA THR A 330 7.29 -36.40 11.15
C THR A 330 6.44 -35.27 10.57
N ARG A 331 7.03 -34.35 9.80
CA ARG A 331 6.28 -33.26 9.16
C ARG A 331 5.33 -33.77 8.09
N ARG A 332 5.75 -34.75 7.29
CA ARG A 332 4.87 -35.42 6.32
C ARG A 332 3.68 -36.07 7.02
N LYS A 333 3.92 -36.72 8.17
CA LYS A 333 2.86 -37.30 9.01
C LYS A 333 1.92 -36.22 9.57
N GLN A 334 2.45 -35.11 10.06
CA GLN A 334 1.61 -34.00 10.54
C GLN A 334 0.72 -33.43 9.43
N LEU A 335 1.29 -33.16 8.25
CA LEU A 335 0.57 -32.63 7.10
C LEU A 335 -0.55 -33.57 6.63
N LEU A 336 -0.26 -34.86 6.43
CA LEU A 336 -1.26 -35.83 6.00
C LEU A 336 -2.36 -36.05 7.05
N THR A 337 -2.00 -36.03 8.34
CA THR A 337 -2.98 -36.15 9.43
C THR A 337 -3.91 -34.93 9.44
N MET A 338 -3.35 -33.74 9.22
CA MET A 338 -4.12 -32.50 9.10
C MET A 338 -5.01 -32.50 7.85
N ILE A 339 -4.49 -32.89 6.68
CA ILE A 339 -5.28 -32.99 5.44
C ILE A 339 -6.42 -34.00 5.62
N ASN A 340 -6.15 -35.20 6.14
CA ASN A 340 -7.19 -36.19 6.39
C ASN A 340 -8.20 -35.71 7.44
N TYR A 341 -7.75 -34.98 8.46
CA TYR A 341 -8.64 -34.38 9.46
C TYR A 341 -9.58 -33.34 8.81
N LEU A 342 -9.04 -32.45 7.98
CA LEU A 342 -9.83 -31.46 7.24
C LEU A 342 -10.78 -32.15 6.26
N TRP A 343 -10.30 -33.12 5.48
CA TRP A 343 -11.09 -33.87 4.52
C TRP A 343 -12.24 -34.63 5.18
N ASN A 344 -11.96 -35.34 6.27
CA ASN A 344 -12.99 -36.03 7.03
C ASN A 344 -13.94 -35.04 7.71
N GLY A 345 -13.45 -33.89 8.19
CA GLY A 345 -14.31 -32.82 8.71
C GLY A 345 -15.25 -32.22 7.66
N LEU A 346 -14.82 -32.18 6.39
CA LEU A 346 -15.57 -31.66 5.25
C LEU A 346 -16.59 -32.66 4.68
N PHE A 347 -16.23 -33.95 4.65
CA PHE A 347 -16.95 -35.00 3.91
C PHE A 347 -17.36 -36.21 4.77
N SER A 348 -17.26 -36.14 6.10
CA SER A 348 -17.75 -37.20 6.99
C SER A 348 -19.25 -37.41 6.80
N THR A 349 -19.60 -38.62 6.38
CA THR A 349 -20.98 -39.12 6.21
C THR A 349 -21.66 -39.48 7.52
N ASP A 350 -20.89 -39.64 8.60
CA ASP A 350 -21.39 -40.10 9.91
C ASP A 350 -22.13 -39.00 10.69
N TYR A 351 -21.94 -37.73 10.31
CA TYR A 351 -22.63 -36.57 10.90
C TYR A 351 -23.49 -35.81 9.88
N GLY A 352 -24.25 -36.54 9.05
CA GLY A 352 -25.36 -36.01 8.27
C GLY A 352 -25.05 -34.89 7.26
N VAL A 353 -26.06 -34.56 6.47
CA VAL A 353 -26.05 -33.48 5.45
C VAL A 353 -25.67 -32.11 6.05
N SER A 354 -25.86 -31.91 7.36
CA SER A 354 -25.59 -30.67 8.09
C SER A 354 -24.12 -30.21 8.10
N SER A 355 -23.12 -31.11 8.05
CA SER A 355 -21.71 -30.69 8.16
C SER A 355 -21.21 -29.95 6.91
N PHE A 356 -21.56 -30.45 5.72
CA PHE A 356 -21.19 -29.85 4.44
C PHE A 356 -21.88 -28.49 4.24
N TYR A 357 -23.18 -28.39 4.51
CA TYR A 357 -23.89 -27.10 4.47
C TYR A 357 -23.31 -26.10 5.47
N THR A 358 -22.90 -26.55 6.65
CA THR A 358 -22.26 -25.68 7.66
C THR A 358 -20.92 -25.16 7.16
N VAL A 359 -20.07 -26.02 6.58
CA VAL A 359 -18.79 -25.59 6.00
C VAL A 359 -19.03 -24.62 4.85
N CYS A 360 -19.87 -24.99 3.87
CA CYS A 360 -20.17 -24.12 2.74
C CYS A 360 -20.72 -22.76 3.19
N SER A 361 -21.59 -22.74 4.20
CA SER A 361 -22.13 -21.51 4.78
C SER A 361 -21.05 -20.68 5.48
N ILE A 362 -20.13 -21.31 6.23
CA ILE A 362 -19.00 -20.62 6.86
C ILE A 362 -18.05 -20.07 5.80
N THR A 363 -17.70 -20.85 4.79
CA THR A 363 -16.82 -20.43 3.70
C THR A 363 -17.44 -19.29 2.90
N PHE A 364 -18.72 -19.40 2.55
CA PHE A 364 -19.46 -18.33 1.87
C PHE A 364 -19.51 -17.07 2.73
N ALA A 365 -19.87 -17.19 4.01
CA ALA A 365 -19.86 -16.05 4.94
C ALA A 365 -18.47 -15.43 5.07
N SER A 366 -17.41 -16.24 5.10
CA SER A 366 -16.02 -15.78 5.15
C SER A 366 -15.66 -14.96 3.90
N ILE A 367 -16.04 -15.44 2.72
CA ILE A 367 -15.80 -14.75 1.45
C ILE A 367 -16.58 -13.43 1.42
N CYS A 368 -17.87 -13.45 1.78
CA CYS A 368 -18.69 -12.24 1.86
C CYS A 368 -18.11 -11.22 2.85
N LEU A 369 -17.67 -11.67 4.03
CA LEU A 369 -17.05 -10.81 5.03
C LEU A 369 -15.72 -10.23 4.52
N LEU A 370 -14.87 -11.07 3.91
CA LEU A 370 -13.61 -10.62 3.34
C LEU A 370 -13.82 -9.61 2.20
N GLU A 371 -14.81 -9.85 1.33
CA GLU A 371 -15.18 -8.93 0.25
C GLU A 371 -15.73 -7.60 0.80
N MET A 372 -16.60 -7.64 1.80
CA MET A 372 -17.06 -6.42 2.48
C MET A 372 -15.90 -5.65 3.13
N LEU A 373 -14.92 -6.35 3.69
CA LEU A 373 -13.73 -5.74 4.26
C LEU A 373 -12.84 -5.12 3.18
N ILE A 374 -12.71 -5.75 2.01
CA ILE A 374 -12.02 -5.20 0.83
C ILE A 374 -12.76 -3.96 0.31
N TRP A 375 -14.09 -3.97 0.26
CA TRP A 375 -14.86 -2.78 -0.10
C TRP A 375 -14.67 -1.65 0.91
N GLY A 376 -14.41 -1.97 2.18
CA GLY A 376 -13.98 -1.02 3.20
C GLY A 376 -12.72 -0.24 2.82
N PHE A 377 -11.86 -0.75 1.93
CA PHE A 377 -10.68 -0.04 1.43
C PHE A 377 -11.04 1.11 0.48
N PHE A 378 -12.14 0.96 -0.26
CA PHE A 378 -12.64 1.98 -1.18
C PHE A 378 -13.69 2.89 -0.51
N HIS A 379 -14.45 2.35 0.43
CA HIS A 379 -15.59 2.98 1.07
C HIS A 379 -15.52 2.85 2.60
N ARG A 380 -14.79 3.76 3.26
CA ARG A 380 -14.51 3.70 4.71
C ARG A 380 -15.76 3.65 5.60
N TYR A 381 -16.89 4.20 5.18
CA TYR A 381 -18.15 4.12 5.95
C TYR A 381 -18.64 2.67 6.15
N LEU A 382 -18.26 1.72 5.28
CA LEU A 382 -18.56 0.30 5.47
C LEU A 382 -17.84 -0.28 6.68
N LEU A 383 -16.65 0.22 7.02
CA LEU A 383 -15.93 -0.17 8.23
C LEU A 383 -16.65 0.32 9.49
N SER A 384 -17.30 1.49 9.44
CA SER A 384 -18.17 1.97 10.53
C SER A 384 -19.38 1.06 10.72
N LEU A 385 -20.02 0.63 9.63
CA LEU A 385 -21.12 -0.35 9.70
C LEU A 385 -20.64 -1.67 10.32
N ALA A 386 -19.46 -2.15 9.92
CA ALA A 386 -18.86 -3.35 10.51
C ALA A 386 -18.56 -3.18 12.01
N CYS A 387 -18.07 -2.02 12.46
CA CYS A 387 -17.90 -1.71 13.89
C CYS A 387 -19.22 -1.77 14.66
N LEU A 388 -20.33 -1.31 14.07
CA LEU A 388 -21.66 -1.38 14.71
C LEU A 388 -22.17 -2.83 14.81
N LEU A 389 -21.98 -3.63 13.76
CA LEU A 389 -22.28 -5.07 13.80
C LEU A 389 -21.43 -5.78 14.87
N PHE A 390 -20.16 -5.40 14.99
CA PHE A 390 -19.24 -5.89 16.02
C PHE A 390 -19.68 -5.49 17.45
N ALA A 391 -20.21 -4.28 17.62
CA ALA A 391 -20.76 -3.80 18.88
C ALA A 391 -21.97 -4.63 19.35
N LEU A 392 -22.75 -5.19 18.42
CA LEU A 392 -23.94 -5.99 18.69
C LEU A 392 -23.65 -7.48 18.92
N TRP A 393 -22.42 -7.92 18.65
CA TRP A 393 -22.05 -9.33 18.74
C TRP A 393 -22.39 -10.02 20.07
N PRO A 394 -22.22 -9.39 21.25
CA PRO A 394 -22.59 -10.02 22.52
C PRO A 394 -24.08 -10.40 22.66
N TYR A 395 -24.96 -9.80 21.87
CA TYR A 395 -26.40 -10.13 21.85
C TYR A 395 -26.69 -11.33 20.94
N ILE A 396 -25.89 -11.50 19.89
CA ILE A 396 -25.97 -12.58 18.90
C ILE A 396 -25.38 -13.87 19.48
N ASP A 397 -24.24 -13.77 20.17
CA ASP A 397 -23.51 -14.92 20.68
C ASP A 397 -23.66 -15.08 22.21
N GLY A 398 -24.36 -16.14 22.62
CA GLY A 398 -24.57 -16.49 24.02
C GLY A 398 -23.27 -16.67 24.81
N SER A 399 -22.13 -16.94 24.17
CA SER A 399 -20.84 -17.11 24.85
C SER A 399 -20.33 -15.84 25.53
N PHE A 400 -20.84 -14.66 25.16
CA PHE A 400 -20.46 -13.37 25.77
C PHE A 400 -21.29 -13.04 27.02
N ARG A 401 -22.42 -13.71 27.22
CA ARG A 401 -23.35 -13.46 28.35
C ARG A 401 -22.82 -13.76 29.76
N PRO A 402 -21.86 -14.68 30.03
CA PRO A 402 -21.37 -14.91 31.39
C PRO A 402 -20.51 -13.75 31.94
N HIS A 403 -20.24 -12.70 31.15
CA HIS A 403 -19.48 -11.54 31.59
C HIS A 403 -20.33 -10.49 32.30
N LYS A 404 -19.69 -9.67 33.15
CA LYS A 404 -20.36 -8.60 33.88
C LYS A 404 -20.97 -7.58 32.91
N LYS A 405 -22.18 -7.09 33.20
CA LYS A 405 -22.89 -6.07 32.40
C LYS A 405 -22.03 -4.83 32.12
N SER A 406 -21.17 -4.41 33.06
CA SER A 406 -20.25 -3.29 32.87
C SER A 406 -19.24 -3.51 31.73
N ILE A 407 -18.73 -4.74 31.58
CA ILE A 407 -17.75 -5.08 30.54
C ILE A 407 -18.42 -5.12 29.17
N LEU A 408 -19.63 -5.68 29.10
CA LEU A 408 -20.42 -5.72 27.87
C LEU A 408 -20.88 -4.31 27.44
N SER A 409 -21.23 -3.46 28.41
CA SER A 409 -21.52 -2.04 28.13
C SER A 409 -20.30 -1.31 27.61
N LEU A 410 -19.12 -1.54 28.21
CA LEU A 410 -17.87 -0.93 27.76
C LEU A 410 -17.50 -1.41 26.35
N TRP A 411 -17.66 -2.70 26.06
CA TRP A 411 -17.51 -3.24 24.69
C TRP A 411 -18.37 -2.49 23.68
N HIS A 412 -19.66 -2.35 23.97
CA HIS A 412 -20.60 -1.69 23.07
C HIS A 412 -20.21 -0.22 22.84
N ILE A 413 -19.92 0.53 23.92
CA ILE A 413 -19.50 1.93 23.84
C ILE A 413 -18.20 2.09 23.06
N SER A 414 -17.20 1.24 23.32
CA SER A 414 -15.91 1.32 22.62
C SER A 414 -16.00 0.95 21.15
N CYS A 415 -16.83 -0.03 20.77
CA CYS A 415 -17.07 -0.37 19.37
C CYS A 415 -17.83 0.73 18.62
N CYS A 416 -18.85 1.33 19.24
CA CYS A 416 -19.54 2.50 18.68
C CYS A 416 -18.60 3.70 18.55
N GLY A 417 -17.70 3.93 19.51
CA GLY A 417 -16.65 4.93 19.42
C GLY A 417 -15.68 4.65 18.26
N LEU A 418 -15.30 3.38 18.06
CA LEU A 418 -14.44 2.96 16.95
C LEU A 418 -15.11 3.21 15.59
N ALA A 419 -16.44 3.11 15.50
CA ALA A 419 -17.22 3.37 14.28
C ALA A 419 -17.18 4.83 13.82
N ILE A 420 -16.78 5.78 14.67
CA ILE A 420 -16.71 7.20 14.30
C ILE A 420 -15.53 7.45 13.37
N PHE A 421 -14.37 6.83 13.62
CA PHE A 421 -13.12 7.16 12.93
C PHE A 421 -13.14 6.93 11.41
N PRO A 422 -13.72 5.84 10.87
CA PRO A 422 -13.80 5.69 9.42
C PRO A 422 -14.70 6.74 8.73
N LEU A 423 -15.58 7.42 9.48
CA LEU A 423 -16.40 8.55 8.98
C LEU A 423 -15.65 9.89 9.02
N LEU A 424 -14.57 9.98 9.79
CA LEU A 424 -13.75 11.18 9.86
C LEU A 424 -12.88 11.32 8.60
N PRO A 425 -12.49 12.54 8.21
CA PRO A 425 -11.57 12.77 7.09
C PRO A 425 -10.30 11.93 7.23
N ALA A 426 -9.81 11.32 6.14
CA ALA A 426 -8.60 10.50 6.19
C ALA A 426 -7.41 11.34 6.71
N ILE A 427 -6.52 10.72 7.49
CA ILE A 427 -5.31 11.38 8.01
C ILE A 427 -4.52 11.98 6.83
N GLY A 428 -3.93 13.16 7.07
CA GLY A 428 -3.22 13.94 6.05
C GLY A 428 -4.08 15.06 5.45
N SER A 429 -5.40 15.03 5.65
CA SER A 429 -6.30 16.10 5.21
C SER A 429 -6.25 17.36 6.09
N ASN A 430 -6.12 17.19 7.41
CA ASN A 430 -6.23 18.25 8.41
C ASN A 430 -5.13 18.14 9.47
N MET A 431 -4.58 19.28 9.90
CA MET A 431 -3.57 19.35 10.98
C MET A 431 -4.17 20.08 12.20
N TYR A 432 -4.49 19.34 13.26
CA TYR A 432 -4.95 19.92 14.53
C TYR A 432 -4.18 19.32 15.72
N PRO A 433 -2.94 19.78 15.98
CA PRO A 433 -2.10 19.28 17.08
C PRO A 433 -2.72 19.45 18.47
N THR A 434 -3.70 20.35 18.61
CA THR A 434 -4.51 20.52 19.82
C THR A 434 -5.26 19.24 20.21
N ILE A 435 -5.77 18.49 19.24
CA ILE A 435 -6.49 17.23 19.48
C ILE A 435 -5.51 16.15 19.97
N VAL A 436 -4.31 16.10 19.39
CA VAL A 436 -3.23 15.21 19.84
C VAL A 436 -2.87 15.51 21.30
N PHE A 437 -2.74 16.79 21.66
CA PHE A 437 -2.46 17.22 23.03
C PHE A 437 -3.56 16.85 24.01
N LEU A 438 -4.82 17.18 23.70
CA LEU A 438 -5.97 16.83 24.54
C LEU A 438 -6.08 15.31 24.73
N THR A 439 -5.82 14.54 23.68
CA THR A 439 -5.80 13.08 23.76
C THR A 439 -4.68 12.58 24.68
N GLY A 440 -3.48 13.14 24.57
CA GLY A 440 -2.37 12.84 25.47
C GLY A 440 -2.67 13.14 26.94
N LEU A 441 -3.33 14.28 27.21
CA LEU A 441 -3.79 14.64 28.55
C LEU A 441 -4.81 13.64 29.12
N ILE A 442 -5.68 13.08 28.29
CA ILE A 442 -6.64 12.04 28.70
C ILE A 442 -5.93 10.69 28.90
N LEU A 443 -4.94 10.36 28.08
CA LEU A 443 -4.22 9.08 28.15
C LEU A 443 -3.25 9.01 29.34
N ALA A 444 -2.70 10.13 29.79
CA ALA A 444 -1.80 10.20 30.92
C ALA A 444 -2.38 9.63 32.24
N PRO A 445 -3.61 9.97 32.69
CA PRO A 445 -4.22 9.31 33.85
C PRO A 445 -4.72 7.89 33.54
N MET A 446 -5.07 7.59 32.29
CA MET A 446 -5.50 6.25 31.88
C MET A 446 -4.38 5.21 31.97
N SER A 447 -3.10 5.60 31.86
CA SER A 447 -1.98 4.68 32.09
C SER A 447 -2.00 4.11 33.52
N ILE A 448 -2.27 4.96 34.53
CA ILE A 448 -2.34 4.58 35.94
C ILE A 448 -3.51 3.60 36.16
N ILE A 449 -4.68 3.90 35.56
CA ILE A 449 -5.86 3.05 35.63
C ILE A 449 -5.57 1.68 35.00
N SER A 450 -4.88 1.66 33.86
CA SER A 450 -4.55 0.43 33.12
C SER A 450 -3.62 -0.48 33.92
N PHE A 451 -2.51 0.06 34.47
CA PHE A 451 -1.60 -0.73 35.31
C PHE A 451 -2.27 -1.24 36.59
N ARG A 452 -3.21 -0.49 37.16
CA ARG A 452 -4.03 -0.95 38.30
C ARG A 452 -5.03 -2.02 37.93
N PHE A 453 -5.66 -1.93 36.76
CA PHE A 453 -6.64 -2.92 36.29
C PHE A 453 -6.00 -4.30 36.09
N VAL A 454 -4.77 -4.29 35.58
CA VAL A 454 -4.05 -5.48 35.18
C VAL A 454 -3.19 -6.07 36.31
N SER A 455 -2.89 -5.29 37.34
CA SER A 455 -2.24 -5.80 38.55
C SER A 455 -3.24 -6.33 39.57
N SER A 456 -2.97 -7.52 40.11
CA SER A 456 -3.71 -8.10 41.24
C SER A 456 -3.23 -7.56 42.60
N SER A 457 -2.04 -6.95 42.67
CA SER A 457 -1.41 -6.54 43.93
C SER A 457 -1.48 -5.03 44.17
N ARG A 458 -1.61 -4.62 45.44
CA ARG A 458 -1.43 -3.23 45.90
C ARG A 458 0.05 -2.80 45.85
N ASN A 459 0.81 -3.30 44.89
CA ASN A 459 2.22 -3.03 44.79
C ASN A 459 2.44 -1.60 44.24
N TYR A 460 3.18 -0.80 45.00
CA TYR A 460 3.54 0.58 44.65
C TYR A 460 4.27 0.68 43.30
N LEU A 461 4.97 -0.37 42.87
CA LEU A 461 5.68 -0.42 41.59
C LEU A 461 4.75 -0.13 40.40
N PHE A 462 3.56 -0.74 40.34
CA PHE A 462 2.64 -0.55 39.20
C PHE A 462 2.04 0.84 39.16
N ILE A 463 1.82 1.44 40.32
CA ILE A 463 1.35 2.83 40.43
C ILE A 463 2.46 3.78 39.93
N TRP A 464 3.70 3.55 40.38
CA TRP A 464 4.86 4.32 39.94
C TRP A 464 5.12 4.19 38.43
N LEU A 465 5.05 2.97 37.87
CA LEU A 465 5.13 2.75 36.42
C LEU A 465 4.02 3.49 35.66
N GLY A 466 2.79 3.48 36.19
CA GLY A 466 1.68 4.25 35.64
C GLY A 466 2.00 5.75 35.58
N TYR A 467 2.52 6.34 36.66
CA TYR A 467 2.93 7.76 36.68
C TYR A 467 4.08 8.05 35.72
N LEU A 468 5.11 7.20 35.69
CA LEU A 468 6.26 7.35 34.80
C LEU A 468 5.81 7.38 33.33
N PHE A 469 5.05 6.38 32.90
CA PHE A 469 4.57 6.31 31.53
C PHE A 469 3.53 7.38 31.20
N GLY A 470 2.66 7.73 32.15
CA GLY A 470 1.70 8.82 32.00
C GLY A 470 2.39 10.18 31.82
N PHE A 471 3.48 10.42 32.55
CA PHE A 471 4.31 11.61 32.39
C PHE A 471 4.95 11.69 31.01
N VAL A 472 5.51 10.58 30.52
CA VAL A 472 6.08 10.53 29.16
C VAL A 472 5.03 10.81 28.09
N ILE A 473 3.83 10.21 28.19
CA ILE A 473 2.72 10.48 27.26
C ILE A 473 2.34 11.97 27.26
N CYS A 474 2.19 12.57 28.46
CA CYS A 474 1.87 13.99 28.60
C CYS A 474 2.95 14.86 27.95
N LEU A 475 4.22 14.61 28.26
CA LEU A 475 5.35 15.38 27.74
C LEU A 475 5.48 15.25 26.21
N SER A 476 5.29 14.06 25.65
CA SER A 476 5.26 13.85 24.20
C SER A 476 4.11 14.59 23.53
N SER A 477 2.92 14.63 24.14
CA SER A 477 1.77 15.38 23.61
C SER A 477 1.98 16.89 23.65
N PHE A 478 2.63 17.38 24.71
CA PHE A 478 3.03 18.77 24.81
C PHE A 478 4.09 19.11 23.77
N ALA A 479 5.05 18.21 23.49
CA ALA A 479 6.07 18.42 22.48
C ALA A 479 5.47 18.62 21.08
N VAL A 480 4.48 17.82 20.70
CA VAL A 480 3.76 17.97 19.42
C VAL A 480 3.01 19.31 19.36
N TYR A 481 2.30 19.67 20.43
CA TYR A 481 1.62 20.96 20.52
C TYR A 481 2.59 22.14 20.45
N ALA A 482 3.71 22.08 21.15
CA ALA A 482 4.74 23.10 21.13
C ALA A 482 5.33 23.30 19.72
N MET A 483 5.57 22.21 18.99
CA MET A 483 6.08 22.28 17.60
C MET A 483 5.09 22.89 16.60
N SER A 484 3.79 23.02 16.96
CA SER A 484 2.81 23.71 16.12
C SER A 484 3.08 25.22 16.02
N PHE A 485 3.74 25.83 17.02
CA PHE A 485 4.06 27.26 17.03
C PHE A 485 5.32 27.57 16.19
N SER A 486 5.21 28.55 15.29
CA SER A 486 6.29 28.95 14.37
C SER A 486 7.57 29.39 15.11
N VAL A 487 7.44 30.13 16.22
CA VAL A 487 8.54 30.60 17.06
C VAL A 487 9.38 29.44 17.62
N ILE A 488 8.73 28.33 17.97
CA ILE A 488 9.40 27.15 18.52
C ILE A 488 10.14 26.38 17.41
N ARG A 489 9.58 26.36 16.20
CA ARG A 489 10.16 25.70 15.02
C ARG A 489 11.49 26.29 14.56
N THR A 490 11.75 27.57 14.84
CA THR A 490 12.97 28.28 14.43
C THR A 490 13.97 28.49 15.57
N GLY A 491 13.62 28.10 16.81
CA GLY A 491 14.44 28.34 18.01
C GLY A 491 15.21 27.13 18.54
N ILE A 492 15.98 27.34 19.61
CA ILE A 492 16.75 26.29 20.32
C ILE A 492 15.83 25.19 20.87
N LEU A 493 14.58 25.53 21.22
CA LEU A 493 13.60 24.59 21.77
C LEU A 493 13.29 23.43 20.81
N LYS A 494 13.37 23.64 19.49
CA LYS A 494 13.29 22.57 18.48
C LYS A 494 14.35 21.48 18.72
N ILE A 495 15.59 21.88 19.00
CA ILE A 495 16.69 20.93 19.23
C ILE A 495 16.42 20.10 20.49
N ILE A 496 15.93 20.75 21.55
CA ILE A 496 15.55 20.07 22.81
C ILE A 496 14.43 19.06 22.56
N ILE A 497 13.39 19.44 21.83
CA ILE A 497 12.27 18.55 21.49
C ILE A 497 12.74 17.38 20.62
N HIS A 498 13.64 17.60 19.67
CA HIS A 498 14.23 16.53 18.86
C HIS A 498 15.04 15.54 19.70
N ILE A 499 15.93 16.04 20.57
CA ILE A 499 16.74 15.18 21.46
C ILE A 499 15.82 14.35 22.36
N PHE A 500 14.80 14.98 22.96
CA PHE A 500 13.79 14.28 23.74
C PHE A 500 13.12 13.17 22.91
N SER A 501 12.59 13.51 21.74
CA SER A 501 11.86 12.57 20.87
C SER A 501 12.71 11.36 20.47
N TRP A 502 13.96 11.58 20.07
CA TRP A 502 14.90 10.50 19.74
C TRP A 502 15.27 9.66 20.97
N SER A 503 15.47 10.29 22.13
CA SER A 503 15.79 9.56 23.36
C SER A 503 14.66 8.64 23.81
N VAL A 504 13.40 9.07 23.66
CA VAL A 504 12.21 8.33 24.08
C VAL A 504 12.03 7.02 23.30
N ILE A 505 12.38 7.01 22.00
CA ILE A 505 12.33 5.81 21.15
C ILE A 505 13.22 4.70 21.70
N ILE A 506 14.37 5.03 22.31
CA ILE A 506 15.31 4.06 22.86
C ILE A 506 15.00 3.76 24.33
N LEU A 507 14.74 4.79 25.14
CA LEU A 507 14.57 4.66 26.59
C LEU A 507 13.28 3.92 26.97
N LEU A 508 12.18 4.08 26.22
CA LEU A 508 10.91 3.41 26.54
C LEU A 508 11.00 1.87 26.42
N PRO A 509 11.46 1.27 25.31
CA PRO A 509 11.65 -0.19 25.22
C PRO A 509 12.55 -0.73 26.33
N VAL A 510 13.68 -0.04 26.60
CA VAL A 510 14.62 -0.42 27.66
C VAL A 510 13.93 -0.39 29.04
N SER A 511 13.11 0.62 29.32
CA SER A 511 12.35 0.71 30.57
C SER A 511 11.36 -0.43 30.73
N VAL A 512 10.70 -0.89 29.65
CA VAL A 512 9.79 -2.03 29.70
C VAL A 512 10.55 -3.33 29.96
N VAL A 513 11.71 -3.51 29.33
CA VAL A 513 12.53 -4.71 29.53
C VAL A 513 13.02 -4.81 30.98
N LEU A 514 13.51 -3.71 31.55
CA LEU A 514 14.18 -3.69 32.86
C LEU A 514 13.22 -3.51 34.04
N LEU A 515 12.21 -2.65 33.93
CA LEU A 515 11.41 -2.19 35.07
C LEU A 515 10.03 -2.86 35.16
N VAL A 516 9.47 -3.34 34.04
CA VAL A 516 8.14 -3.95 34.01
C VAL A 516 8.26 -5.46 34.33
N PRO A 517 7.51 -6.00 35.31
CA PRO A 517 7.55 -7.43 35.63
C PRO A 517 7.25 -8.32 34.41
N THR A 518 7.76 -9.55 34.36
CA THR A 518 7.55 -10.54 33.27
C THR A 518 6.13 -11.14 33.25
N ARG A 519 5.14 -10.44 33.80
CA ARG A 519 3.73 -10.84 33.74
C ARG A 519 3.08 -10.32 32.47
N LEU A 520 2.22 -11.13 31.87
CA LEU A 520 1.57 -10.87 30.59
C LEU A 520 0.92 -9.49 30.56
N GLY A 521 0.10 -9.20 31.57
CA GLY A 521 -0.66 -7.98 31.63
C GLY A 521 0.19 -6.70 31.65
N PRO A 522 1.02 -6.48 32.68
CA PRO A 522 1.89 -5.30 32.76
C PRO A 522 2.80 -5.16 31.52
N ARG A 523 3.28 -6.27 30.96
CA ARG A 523 4.08 -6.26 29.72
C ARG A 523 3.28 -5.80 28.51
N MET A 524 2.05 -6.26 28.33
CA MET A 524 1.19 -5.80 27.22
C MET A 524 0.97 -4.29 27.29
N ILE A 525 0.65 -3.75 28.48
CA ILE A 525 0.48 -2.30 28.66
C ILE A 525 1.79 -1.56 28.39
N GLY A 526 2.91 -2.02 28.95
CA GLY A 526 4.21 -1.41 28.73
C GLY A 526 4.56 -1.32 27.24
N TRP A 527 4.42 -2.41 26.50
CA TRP A 527 4.66 -2.43 25.05
C TRP A 527 3.65 -1.60 24.26
N THR A 528 2.39 -1.56 24.68
CA THR A 528 1.39 -0.66 24.05
C THR A 528 1.82 0.80 24.16
N ILE A 529 2.38 1.21 25.30
CA ILE A 529 2.89 2.58 25.51
C ILE A 529 4.14 2.83 24.68
N VAL A 530 5.04 1.84 24.56
CA VAL A 530 6.23 1.91 23.70
C VAL A 530 5.87 2.22 22.25
N TYR A 531 4.76 1.69 21.73
CA TYR A 531 4.29 1.99 20.37
C TYR A 531 3.42 3.25 20.30
N LEU A 532 2.62 3.53 21.34
CA LEU A 532 1.76 4.71 21.42
C LEU A 532 2.57 6.01 21.42
N VAL A 533 3.69 6.08 22.14
CA VAL A 533 4.44 7.34 22.28
C VAL A 533 5.09 7.80 20.97
N PRO A 534 5.79 6.94 20.19
CA PRO A 534 6.22 7.28 18.84
C PRO A 534 5.06 7.63 17.91
N LEU A 535 3.96 6.87 17.94
CA LEU A 535 2.75 7.19 17.17
C LEU A 535 2.27 8.61 17.50
N LEU A 536 2.19 8.94 18.78
CA LEU A 536 1.78 10.25 19.27
C LEU A 536 2.71 11.36 18.78
N LEU A 537 4.03 11.17 18.86
CA LEU A 537 5.02 12.13 18.35
C LEU A 537 4.94 12.36 16.83
N MET A 538 4.44 11.36 16.08
CA MET A 538 4.25 11.42 14.62
C MET A 538 2.84 11.84 14.20
N SER A 539 1.90 11.98 15.13
CA SER A 539 0.50 12.26 14.83
C SER A 539 0.23 13.76 14.66
N THR A 540 -0.72 14.09 13.79
CA THR A 540 -1.07 15.48 13.48
C THR A 540 -2.54 15.82 13.74
N TYR A 541 -3.38 14.82 14.00
CA TYR A 541 -4.83 14.95 14.16
C TYR A 541 -5.42 13.95 15.19
N TYR A 542 -6.36 13.06 14.81
CA TYR A 542 -7.08 12.15 15.72
C TYR A 542 -6.49 10.73 15.82
N GLU A 543 -5.32 10.46 15.21
CA GLU A 543 -4.69 9.15 15.09
C GLU A 543 -4.50 8.47 16.46
N VAL A 544 -4.05 9.26 17.43
CA VAL A 544 -3.82 8.82 18.81
C VAL A 544 -5.14 8.45 19.49
N SER A 545 -6.21 9.21 19.22
CA SER A 545 -7.54 8.93 19.77
C SER A 545 -8.10 7.63 19.20
N PHE A 546 -7.91 7.40 17.90
CA PHE A 546 -8.26 6.13 17.26
C PHE A 546 -7.52 4.97 17.91
N PHE A 547 -6.19 5.06 18.02
CA PHE A 547 -5.37 4.00 18.62
C PHE A 547 -5.81 3.69 20.05
N ALA A 548 -6.14 4.71 20.85
CA ALA A 548 -6.64 4.51 22.21
C ALA A 548 -7.94 3.71 22.25
N VAL A 549 -8.93 4.06 21.42
CA VAL A 549 -10.21 3.34 21.35
C VAL A 549 -10.00 1.93 20.78
N PHE A 550 -9.19 1.79 19.74
CA PHE A 550 -8.81 0.52 19.13
C PHE A 550 -8.12 -0.43 20.13
N ALA A 551 -7.19 0.09 20.92
CA ALA A 551 -6.52 -0.67 21.98
C ALA A 551 -7.54 -1.16 23.01
N VAL A 552 -8.46 -0.31 23.47
CA VAL A 552 -9.52 -0.72 24.42
C VAL A 552 -10.38 -1.84 23.85
N VAL A 553 -10.84 -1.75 22.60
CA VAL A 553 -11.62 -2.81 21.94
C VAL A 553 -10.80 -4.12 21.89
N THR A 554 -9.53 -4.04 21.52
CA THR A 554 -8.63 -5.20 21.44
C THR A 554 -8.38 -5.85 22.80
N TYR A 555 -8.16 -5.05 23.85
CA TYR A 555 -8.00 -5.54 25.23
C TYR A 555 -9.28 -6.19 25.76
N LEU A 556 -10.45 -5.62 25.47
CA LEU A 556 -11.73 -6.20 25.85
C LEU A 556 -11.99 -7.52 25.13
N TRP A 557 -11.70 -7.58 23.83
CA TRP A 557 -11.78 -8.81 23.05
C TRP A 557 -10.91 -9.90 23.66
N PHE A 558 -9.63 -9.59 23.93
CA PHE A 558 -8.70 -10.51 24.57
C PHE A 558 -9.20 -10.97 25.93
N TYR A 559 -9.69 -10.07 26.78
CA TYR A 559 -10.21 -10.40 28.11
C TYR A 559 -11.44 -11.32 28.06
N ILE A 560 -12.38 -11.06 27.14
CA ILE A 560 -13.60 -11.86 26.97
C ILE A 560 -13.24 -13.27 26.50
N GLU A 561 -12.41 -13.40 25.46
CA GLU A 561 -12.03 -14.69 24.90
C GLU A 561 -11.24 -15.56 25.88
N THR A 562 -10.31 -14.95 26.63
CA THR A 562 -9.45 -15.67 27.58
C THR A 562 -10.18 -16.09 28.85
N LYS A 563 -11.09 -15.27 29.38
CA LYS A 563 -11.89 -15.63 30.57
C LYS A 563 -12.82 -16.81 30.30
N THR A 564 -13.23 -17.01 29.05
CA THR A 564 -14.00 -18.17 28.62
C THR A 564 -13.18 -19.47 28.64
N LEU A 565 -11.83 -19.36 28.61
CA LEU A 565 -10.91 -20.51 28.61
C LEU A 565 -10.47 -20.94 30.03
N ILE A 566 -10.32 -19.99 30.99
CA ILE A 566 -9.67 -20.24 32.30
C ILE A 566 -10.69 -20.52 33.43
N LEU A 567 -11.84 -21.14 33.13
CA LEU A 567 -12.90 -21.37 34.14
C LEU A 567 -12.60 -22.49 35.16
N LYS A 568 -11.39 -23.07 35.20
CA LYS A 568 -11.07 -24.20 36.11
C LYS A 568 -10.21 -23.86 37.31
N ASP A 569 -9.35 -22.86 37.25
CA ASP A 569 -8.51 -22.43 38.38
C ASP A 569 -8.57 -20.90 38.45
N ASN A 570 -8.83 -20.31 39.63
CA ASN A 570 -9.06 -18.87 39.88
C ASN A 570 -7.87 -17.91 39.53
N ILE A 571 -6.99 -18.31 38.62
CA ILE A 571 -5.83 -17.57 38.12
C ILE A 571 -6.30 -16.50 37.13
N ARG A 572 -5.89 -15.25 37.35
CA ARG A 572 -6.14 -14.16 36.39
C ARG A 572 -5.19 -14.28 35.21
N VAL A 573 -5.72 -14.17 33.99
CA VAL A 573 -4.96 -14.14 32.72
C VAL A 573 -3.77 -13.17 32.78
N TRP A 574 -3.99 -12.01 33.39
CA TRP A 574 -3.00 -10.93 33.48
C TRP A 574 -1.77 -11.27 34.32
N ASP A 575 -1.90 -12.24 35.23
CA ASP A 575 -0.83 -12.68 36.13
C ASP A 575 0.01 -13.84 35.55
N LEU A 576 -0.31 -14.33 34.35
CA LEU A 576 0.47 -15.36 33.66
C LEU A 576 1.91 -14.86 33.42
N GLU A 577 2.89 -15.67 33.80
CA GLU A 577 4.29 -15.38 33.52
C GLU A 577 4.60 -15.63 32.04
N THR A 578 5.37 -14.70 31.46
CA THR A 578 5.82 -14.74 30.06
C THR A 578 7.23 -15.31 29.92
N SER A 579 7.88 -15.66 31.04
CA SER A 579 9.13 -16.42 31.05
C SER A 579 8.89 -17.82 30.48
N THR A 580 9.80 -18.26 29.63
CA THR A 580 9.80 -19.56 28.96
C THR A 580 10.11 -20.69 29.94
N ASP A 581 9.22 -20.95 30.90
CA ASP A 581 9.28 -22.16 31.71
C ASP A 581 8.44 -23.24 31.03
N ASP A 582 9.13 -24.19 30.37
CA ASP A 582 8.55 -25.31 29.62
C ASP A 582 7.57 -26.15 30.48
N SER A 583 7.69 -26.08 31.81
CA SER A 583 6.84 -26.74 32.80
C SER A 583 5.40 -26.21 32.82
N ILE A 584 5.19 -24.89 32.65
CA ILE A 584 3.86 -24.27 32.60
C ILE A 584 3.24 -24.49 31.23
N HIS A 585 4.04 -24.42 30.17
CA HIS A 585 3.58 -24.68 28.80
C HIS A 585 3.06 -26.11 28.65
N SER A 586 3.79 -27.09 29.19
CA SER A 586 3.34 -28.48 29.24
C SER A 586 2.15 -28.70 30.18
N ALA A 587 2.05 -28.00 31.31
CA ALA A 587 0.89 -28.08 32.20
C ALA A 587 -0.41 -27.53 31.57
N ILE A 588 -0.36 -26.39 30.88
CA ILE A 588 -1.50 -25.81 30.15
C ILE A 588 -1.92 -26.71 28.98
N GLN A 589 -0.94 -27.28 28.27
CA GLN A 589 -1.19 -28.16 27.12
C GLN A 589 -1.70 -29.55 27.52
N ASN A 590 -1.36 -30.03 28.73
CA ASN A 590 -1.86 -31.28 29.31
C ASN A 590 -3.22 -31.12 30.04
N GLN A 591 -3.55 -29.94 30.59
CA GLN A 591 -4.84 -29.68 31.24
C GLN A 591 -6.01 -29.50 30.28
N TYR A 592 -5.75 -29.10 29.03
CA TYR A 592 -6.76 -28.97 27.98
C TYR A 592 -6.45 -29.96 26.85
N PRO A 593 -6.94 -31.21 26.93
CA PRO A 593 -6.83 -32.12 25.80
C PRO A 593 -7.44 -31.42 24.59
N CYS A 594 -6.66 -31.30 23.51
CA CYS A 594 -7.05 -30.73 22.22
C CYS A 594 -8.08 -31.65 21.52
N SER A 595 -9.19 -31.90 22.22
CA SER A 595 -10.33 -32.75 21.86
C SER A 595 -11.43 -31.94 21.18
N GLU A 596 -11.42 -30.61 21.32
CA GLU A 596 -12.27 -29.74 20.51
C GLU A 596 -11.77 -29.70 19.06
N SER A 597 -12.68 -29.93 18.11
CA SER A 597 -12.40 -29.77 16.68
C SER A 597 -11.76 -28.39 16.42
N PRO A 598 -10.61 -28.31 15.73
CA PRO A 598 -10.01 -27.04 15.30
C PRO A 598 -10.96 -26.22 14.41
N LEU A 599 -11.96 -26.85 13.80
CA LEU A 599 -13.03 -26.23 13.04
C LEU A 599 -14.28 -26.13 13.92
N ASN A 600 -14.29 -25.17 14.85
CA ASN A 600 -15.46 -24.81 15.64
C ASN A 600 -15.81 -23.33 15.36
N LEU A 601 -17.09 -23.00 15.35
CA LEU A 601 -17.62 -21.64 15.18
C LEU A 601 -16.95 -20.63 16.12
N LYS A 602 -16.59 -21.04 17.34
CA LYS A 602 -15.82 -20.19 18.27
C LYS A 602 -14.45 -19.78 17.71
N ARG A 603 -13.67 -20.71 17.17
CA ARG A 603 -12.35 -20.42 16.58
C ARG A 603 -12.49 -19.62 15.28
N PHE A 604 -13.51 -19.94 14.48
CA PHE A 604 -13.84 -19.16 13.29
C PHE A 604 -14.14 -17.69 13.62
N ARG A 605 -14.99 -17.45 14.63
CA ARG A 605 -15.27 -16.10 15.15
C ARG A 605 -14.00 -15.39 15.60
N GLN A 606 -13.13 -16.05 16.36
CA GLN A 606 -11.86 -15.46 16.81
C GLN A 606 -10.97 -15.03 15.64
N SER A 607 -10.86 -15.86 14.60
CA SER A 607 -10.13 -15.52 13.37
C SER A 607 -10.77 -14.35 12.63
N LEU A 608 -12.11 -14.32 12.51
CA LEU A 608 -12.83 -13.22 11.90
C LEU A 608 -12.59 -11.90 12.65
N PHE A 609 -12.66 -11.92 13.98
CA PHE A 609 -12.45 -10.77 14.84
C PHE A 609 -11.02 -10.24 14.70
N PHE A 610 -10.04 -11.14 14.64
CA PHE A 610 -8.65 -10.77 14.38
C PHE A 610 -8.47 -10.09 13.02
N ILE A 611 -9.04 -10.65 11.94
CA ILE A 611 -8.97 -10.05 10.59
C ILE A 611 -9.63 -8.67 10.58
N PHE A 612 -10.80 -8.55 11.20
CA PHE A 612 -11.51 -7.27 11.30
C PHE A 612 -10.67 -6.22 12.06
N LEU A 613 -10.11 -6.57 13.22
CA LEU A 613 -9.26 -5.68 14.00
C LEU A 613 -7.96 -5.31 13.26
N LEU A 614 -7.40 -6.24 12.48
CA LEU A 614 -6.25 -5.94 11.63
C LEU A 614 -6.61 -4.90 10.57
N ILE A 615 -7.73 -5.10 9.86
CA ILE A 615 -8.17 -4.21 8.78
C ILE A 615 -8.55 -2.83 9.30
N ILE A 616 -9.35 -2.74 10.36
CA ILE A 616 -9.68 -1.45 10.96
C ILE A 616 -8.43 -0.76 11.50
N GLY A 617 -7.41 -1.50 11.97
CA GLY A 617 -6.13 -0.94 12.41
C GLY A 617 -5.38 -0.18 11.32
N PHE A 618 -5.50 -0.59 10.06
CA PHE A 618 -4.89 0.10 8.91
C PHE A 618 -5.80 1.18 8.30
N PHE A 619 -7.10 0.89 8.15
CA PHE A 619 -8.03 1.73 7.36
C PHE A 619 -9.04 2.52 8.20
N GLY A 620 -8.99 2.38 9.52
CA GLY A 620 -9.83 3.13 10.44
C GLY A 620 -9.56 4.63 10.35
N THR A 621 -8.34 5.02 10.01
CA THR A 621 -7.89 6.41 9.95
C THR A 621 -7.31 6.81 8.59
N GLY A 622 -6.72 5.87 7.86
CA GLY A 622 -6.15 6.07 6.51
C GLY A 622 -7.02 5.52 5.38
N ASN A 623 -6.55 5.69 4.14
CA ASN A 623 -7.10 5.07 2.93
C ASN A 623 -5.97 4.32 2.18
N ILE A 624 -6.27 3.72 1.03
CA ILE A 624 -5.24 3.00 0.26
C ILE A 624 -4.10 3.92 -0.21
N ALA A 625 -4.38 5.22 -0.39
CA ALA A 625 -3.38 6.21 -0.76
C ALA A 625 -2.42 6.51 0.41
N SER A 626 -2.91 6.55 1.66
CA SER A 626 -2.08 6.79 2.84
C SER A 626 -1.15 5.63 3.23
N ILE A 627 -1.33 4.44 2.65
CA ILE A 627 -0.40 3.30 2.82
C ILE A 627 0.78 3.40 1.83
N ASN A 628 0.57 4.08 0.69
CA ASN A 628 1.58 4.24 -0.35
C ASN A 628 2.42 5.52 -0.21
N SER A 629 1.96 6.49 0.60
CA SER A 629 2.70 7.70 1.03
C SER A 629 3.44 7.43 2.35
#